data_AF-A0AAV7M045-F1
#
_entry.id   AF-A0AAV7M045-F1
#
_cell.length_a   1.000
_cell.length_b   1.000
_cell.length_c   1.000
_cell.angle_alpha   90.00
_cell.angle_beta   90.00
_cell.angle_gamma   90.00
#
_symmetry.space_group_name_H-M   'P 1'
#
loop_
_entity.id
_entity.type
_entity.pdbx_description
1 polymer ?
#
loop_
_entity_poly.entity_id
_entity_poly.type
_entity_poly.pdbx_seq_one_letter_code
_entity_poly.pdbx_strand_id
1 'polypeptide(L)'
;MFGRQPRTLLDMLAEQWEDTEEEIKDLLTYTRDLRESLHTVWEEAYTALREAQNKQKQIYDTRSAVRSLAVGYKALVLLPSTENKLLARWQGPFEVIAQINPTTYRLAIPQGGGREQIYHINLLKNG
;
A
#
# COMPACT_ATOMS: atom_id res chain seq x y z
N MET A 1 -7.56 11.54 30.48
CA MET A 1 -6.49 12.38 31.06
C MET A 1 -5.47 12.64 29.95
N PHE A 2 -5.28 13.90 29.59
CA PHE A 2 -4.52 14.31 28.41
C PHE A 2 -3.01 14.11 28.61
N GLY A 3 -2.35 13.71 27.52
CA GLY A 3 -0.92 13.37 27.48
C GLY A 3 -0.03 14.54 27.84
N ARG A 4 1.05 14.23 28.57
CA ARG A 4 2.15 15.17 28.78
C ARG A 4 2.79 15.46 27.42
N GLN A 5 2.99 16.74 27.09
CA GLN A 5 3.85 17.11 25.97
C GLN A 5 5.23 16.48 26.23
N PRO A 6 5.77 15.69 25.29
CA PRO A 6 7.09 15.11 25.47
C PRO A 6 8.11 16.24 25.57
N ARG A 7 8.97 16.19 26.60
CA ARG A 7 10.07 17.15 26.72
C ARG A 7 10.90 17.09 25.46
N THR A 8 11.07 18.24 24.83
CA THR A 8 11.89 18.39 23.64
C THR A 8 13.36 18.44 24.03
N LEU A 9 14.26 18.23 23.06
CA LEU A 9 15.70 18.39 23.29
C LEU A 9 16.04 19.80 23.79
N LEU A 10 15.25 20.81 23.40
CA LEU A 10 15.37 22.18 23.88
C LEU A 10 15.06 22.31 25.38
N ASP A 11 14.04 21.60 25.88
CA ASP A 11 13.67 21.67 27.29
C ASP A 11 14.78 21.09 28.19
N MET A 12 15.45 20.04 27.72
CA MET A 12 16.57 19.43 28.45
C MET A 12 17.84 20.26 28.41
N LEU A 13 18.10 20.98 27.31
CA LEU A 13 19.27 21.85 27.17
C LEU A 13 19.08 23.18 27.90
N ALA A 14 17.86 23.74 27.91
CA ALA A 14 17.55 24.97 28.64
C ALA A 14 17.78 24.83 30.17
N GLU A 15 17.56 23.64 30.74
CA GLU A 15 17.85 23.34 32.14
C GLU A 15 19.37 23.32 32.45
N GLN A 16 20.25 23.25 31.44
CA GLN A 16 21.70 23.23 31.61
C GLN A 16 22.36 24.62 31.49
N TRP A 17 21.60 25.68 31.18
CA TRP A 17 22.14 26.95 30.66
C TRP A 17 21.88 28.18 31.51
N GLU A 18 21.76 28.03 32.83
CA GLU A 18 21.61 29.17 33.75
C GLU A 18 22.81 30.15 33.79
N ASP A 19 23.90 29.94 33.04
CA ASP A 19 25.15 30.71 33.18
C ASP A 19 25.85 31.25 31.90
N THR A 20 25.28 31.19 30.68
CA THR A 20 26.00 31.71 29.49
C THR A 20 25.12 32.31 28.38
N GLU A 21 25.06 33.65 28.28
CA GLU A 21 24.27 34.39 27.26
C GLU A 21 24.78 34.21 25.81
N GLU A 22 26.07 33.97 25.59
CA GLU A 22 26.65 33.81 24.24
C GLU A 22 26.30 32.44 23.60
N GLU A 23 26.20 31.37 24.38
CA GLU A 23 25.83 30.03 23.88
C GLU A 23 24.37 29.95 23.41
N ILE A 24 23.48 30.78 23.98
CA ILE A 24 22.05 30.81 23.62
C ILE A 24 21.86 31.32 22.18
N LYS A 25 22.64 32.32 21.76
CA LYS A 25 22.55 32.89 20.42
C LYS A 25 23.03 31.91 19.35
N ASP A 26 24.02 31.09 19.68
CA ASP A 26 24.55 30.05 18.81
C ASP A 26 23.55 28.90 18.61
N LEU A 27 22.92 28.41 19.69
CA LEU A 27 21.88 27.36 19.57
C LEU A 27 20.64 27.84 18.81
N LEU A 28 20.15 29.06 19.08
CA LEU A 28 18.98 29.57 18.38
C LEU A 28 19.22 29.69 16.87
N THR A 29 20.47 29.96 16.47
CA THR A 29 20.88 29.96 15.07
C THR A 29 20.96 28.54 14.53
N TYR A 30 21.66 27.64 15.22
CA TYR A 30 21.78 26.23 14.83
C TYR A 30 20.43 25.52 14.67
N THR A 31 19.49 25.72 15.60
CA THR A 31 18.17 25.09 15.57
C THR A 31 17.27 25.65 14.47
N ARG A 32 17.46 26.92 14.11
CA ARG A 32 16.81 27.53 12.93
C ARG A 32 17.35 26.91 11.66
N ASP A 33 18.67 26.86 11.50
CA ASP A 33 19.33 26.34 10.30
C ASP A 33 19.00 24.85 10.09
N LEU A 34 18.96 24.07 11.17
CA LEU A 34 18.54 22.67 11.13
C LEU A 34 17.09 22.52 10.68
N ARG A 35 16.19 23.36 11.18
CA ARG A 35 14.77 23.34 10.78
C ARG A 35 14.60 23.70 9.32
N GLU A 36 15.28 24.74 8.86
CA GLU A 36 15.25 25.17 7.45
C GLU A 36 15.80 24.09 6.53
N SER A 37 16.92 23.46 6.91
CA SER A 37 17.51 22.36 6.15
C SER A 37 16.61 21.12 6.10
N LEU A 38 15.94 20.79 7.21
CA LEU A 38 14.98 19.68 7.22
C LEU A 38 13.74 19.99 6.39
N HIS A 39 13.27 21.24 6.41
CA HIS A 39 12.13 21.66 5.63
C HIS A 39 12.40 21.55 4.13
N THR A 40 13.55 22.05 3.66
CA THR A 40 13.91 22.02 2.24
C THR A 40 14.03 20.59 1.71
N VAL A 41 14.74 19.72 2.44
CA VAL A 41 14.88 18.30 2.09
C VAL A 41 13.52 17.59 2.13
N TRP A 42 12.67 17.93 3.11
CA TRP A 42 11.32 17.35 3.21
C TRP A 42 10.43 17.74 2.03
N GLU A 43 10.47 18.98 1.56
CA GLU A 43 9.69 19.43 0.41
C GLU A 43 10.08 18.69 -0.87
N GLU A 44 11.38 18.50 -1.11
CA GLU A 44 11.89 17.72 -2.24
C GLU A 44 11.46 16.25 -2.15
N ALA A 45 11.59 15.63 -0.97
CA ALA A 45 11.15 14.25 -0.77
C ALA A 45 9.62 14.10 -0.94
N TYR A 46 8.85 15.05 -0.42
CA TYR A 46 7.40 15.03 -0.48
C TYR A 46 6.88 15.18 -1.91
N THR A 47 7.47 16.10 -2.69
CA THR A 47 7.12 16.29 -4.10
C THR A 47 7.45 15.05 -4.93
N ALA A 48 8.65 14.48 -4.78
CA ALA A 48 9.04 13.23 -5.46
C ALA A 48 8.11 12.06 -5.11
N LEU A 49 7.74 11.92 -3.82
CA LEU A 49 6.79 10.91 -3.37
C LEU A 49 5.42 11.08 -4.03
N ARG A 50 4.91 12.32 -4.07
CA ARG A 50 3.61 12.62 -4.68
C ARG A 50 3.60 12.33 -6.17
N GLU A 51 4.66 12.67 -6.88
CA GLU A 51 4.81 12.33 -8.30
C GLU A 51 4.85 10.82 -8.54
N ALA A 52 5.62 10.08 -7.73
CA ALA A 52 5.70 8.63 -7.82
C ALA A 52 4.33 7.98 -7.59
N GLN A 53 3.59 8.44 -6.57
CA GLN A 53 2.23 7.98 -6.28
C GLN A 53 1.26 8.28 -7.44
N ASN A 54 1.33 9.48 -8.02
CA ASN A 54 0.51 9.85 -9.17
C ASN A 54 0.80 8.97 -10.39
N LYS A 55 2.08 8.76 -10.72
CA LYS A 55 2.51 7.88 -11.80
C LYS A 55 2.04 6.43 -11.56
N GLN A 56 2.20 5.93 -10.34
CA GLN A 56 1.74 4.60 -9.95
C GLN A 56 0.22 4.46 -10.13
N LYS A 57 -0.56 5.45 -9.69
CA LYS A 57 -2.01 5.47 -9.86
C LYS A 57 -2.41 5.45 -11.35
N GLN A 58 -1.82 6.30 -12.18
CA GLN A 58 -2.10 6.34 -13.62
C GLN A 58 -1.81 4.99 -14.30
N ILE A 59 -0.66 4.37 -13.99
CA ILE A 59 -0.30 3.05 -14.52
C ILE A 59 -1.28 1.98 -14.04
N TYR A 60 -1.67 2.02 -12.75
CA TYR A 60 -2.61 1.08 -12.17
C TYR A 60 -3.99 1.20 -12.83
N ASP A 61 -4.54 2.42 -12.91
CA ASP A 61 -5.86 2.69 -13.49
C ASP A 61 -5.90 2.21 -14.95
N THR A 62 -4.86 2.51 -15.74
CA THR A 62 -4.74 2.06 -17.14
C THR A 62 -4.67 0.53 -17.27
N ARG A 63 -3.90 -0.15 -16.41
CA ARG A 63 -3.75 -1.62 -16.44
C ARG A 63 -4.99 -2.34 -15.90
N SER A 64 -5.70 -1.74 -14.96
CA SER A 64 -6.89 -2.33 -14.34
C SER A 64 -8.08 -2.43 -15.31
N ALA A 65 -8.15 -1.52 -16.29
CA ALA A 65 -9.24 -1.45 -17.26
C ALA A 65 -9.28 -2.58 -18.31
N VAL A 66 -8.19 -3.34 -18.50
CA VAL A 66 -8.06 -4.25 -19.66
C VAL A 66 -8.53 -5.68 -19.37
N ARG A 67 -8.70 -6.07 -18.11
CA ARG A 67 -9.03 -7.46 -17.75
C ARG A 67 -10.51 -7.55 -17.36
N SER A 68 -11.34 -8.07 -18.26
CA SER A 68 -12.72 -8.47 -17.98
C SER A 68 -12.95 -9.91 -18.43
N LEU A 69 -13.77 -10.64 -17.68
CA LEU A 69 -14.20 -11.99 -18.00
C LEU A 69 -15.70 -11.95 -18.30
N ALA A 70 -16.10 -12.46 -19.47
CA ALA A 70 -17.51 -12.58 -19.79
C ALA A 70 -18.17 -13.67 -18.95
N VAL A 71 -19.40 -13.43 -18.49
CA VAL A 71 -20.25 -14.46 -17.88
C VAL A 71 -20.51 -15.56 -18.91
N GLY A 72 -20.45 -16.83 -18.49
CA GLY A 72 -20.57 -18.01 -19.34
C GLY A 72 -19.26 -18.49 -19.96
N TYR A 73 -18.16 -17.73 -19.84
CA TYR A 73 -16.84 -18.20 -20.27
C TYR A 73 -16.19 -19.08 -19.20
N LYS A 74 -15.28 -19.96 -19.65
CA LYS A 74 -14.47 -20.77 -18.75
C LYS A 74 -13.13 -20.08 -18.44
N ALA A 75 -12.78 -19.99 -17.16
CA ALA A 75 -11.54 -19.39 -16.68
C ALA A 75 -10.77 -20.37 -15.79
N LEU A 76 -9.45 -20.29 -15.82
CA LEU A 76 -8.57 -21.01 -14.91
C LEU A 76 -8.52 -20.26 -13.57
N VAL A 77 -8.55 -20.99 -12.46
CA VAL A 77 -8.43 -20.43 -11.10
C VAL A 77 -7.09 -20.84 -10.50
N LEU A 78 -6.39 -19.89 -9.89
CA LEU A 78 -5.16 -20.17 -9.15
C LEU A 78 -5.48 -20.71 -7.75
N LEU A 79 -5.22 -21.99 -7.52
CA LEU A 79 -5.50 -22.69 -6.27
C LEU A 79 -4.24 -23.33 -5.69
N PRO A 80 -4.09 -23.40 -4.35
CA PRO A 80 -2.99 -24.12 -3.73
C PRO A 80 -3.00 -25.59 -4.15
N SER A 81 -1.82 -26.14 -4.42
CA SER A 81 -1.64 -27.55 -4.75
C SER A 81 -1.86 -28.39 -3.50
N THR A 82 -2.53 -29.53 -3.68
CA THR A 82 -2.71 -30.53 -2.62
C THR A 82 -1.38 -31.13 -2.17
N GLU A 83 -0.39 -31.17 -3.06
CA GLU A 83 0.96 -31.72 -2.79
C GLU A 83 1.83 -30.78 -1.95
N ASN A 84 1.68 -29.46 -2.13
CA ASN A 84 2.46 -28.45 -1.39
C ASN A 84 1.68 -27.15 -1.27
N LYS A 85 1.36 -26.75 -0.03
CA LYS A 85 0.61 -25.54 0.30
C LYS A 85 1.31 -24.25 -0.15
N LEU A 86 2.62 -24.28 -0.37
CA LEU A 86 3.40 -23.14 -0.87
C LEU A 86 3.32 -22.99 -2.39
N LEU A 87 2.88 -24.04 -3.10
CA LEU A 87 2.79 -24.03 -4.56
C LEU A 87 1.33 -23.85 -4.97
N ALA A 88 1.02 -22.74 -5.63
CA ALA A 88 -0.27 -22.55 -6.30
C ALA A 88 -0.16 -22.97 -7.77
N ARG A 89 -1.19 -23.66 -8.28
CA ARG A 89 -1.30 -24.09 -9.68
C ARG A 89 -2.60 -23.57 -10.28
N TRP A 90 -2.58 -23.26 -11.57
CA TRP A 90 -3.79 -22.98 -12.34
C TRP A 90 -4.60 -24.27 -12.50
N GLN A 91 -5.87 -24.22 -12.12
CA GLN A 91 -6.78 -25.36 -12.14
C GLN A 91 -8.09 -24.97 -12.84
N GLY A 92 -8.81 -25.95 -13.37
CA GLY A 92 -10.00 -25.71 -14.20
C GLY A 92 -9.66 -25.76 -15.69
N PRO A 93 -10.67 -25.58 -16.55
CA PRO A 93 -11.34 -24.29 -16.63
C PRO A 93 -12.78 -24.34 -16.06
N PHE A 94 -13.09 -23.38 -15.19
CA PHE A 94 -14.35 -23.27 -14.46
C PHE A 94 -15.22 -22.17 -15.07
N GLU A 95 -16.52 -22.39 -15.08
CA GLU A 95 -17.47 -21.45 -15.66
C GLU A 95 -17.67 -20.22 -14.76
N VAL A 96 -17.61 -19.03 -15.37
CA VAL A 96 -17.94 -17.75 -14.73
C VAL A 96 -19.45 -17.58 -14.72
N ILE A 97 -20.06 -17.70 -13.55
CA ILE A 97 -21.52 -17.63 -13.35
C ILE A 97 -21.99 -16.17 -13.33
N ALA A 98 -21.22 -15.28 -12.70
CA ALA A 98 -21.59 -13.89 -12.55
C ALA A 98 -20.37 -13.00 -12.31
N GLN A 99 -20.44 -11.77 -12.81
CA GLN A 99 -19.56 -10.68 -12.39
C GLN A 99 -20.25 -9.92 -11.26
N ILE A 100 -19.66 -9.94 -10.07
CA ILE A 100 -20.21 -9.22 -8.90
C ILE A 100 -19.75 -7.76 -8.96
N ASN A 101 -18.46 -7.55 -9.25
CA ASN A 101 -17.81 -6.25 -9.38
C ASN A 101 -16.78 -6.32 -10.53
N PRO A 102 -16.22 -5.19 -10.99
CA PRO A 102 -15.17 -5.19 -12.03
C PRO A 102 -14.02 -6.16 -11.77
N THR A 103 -13.66 -6.37 -10.49
CA THR A 103 -12.55 -7.24 -10.08
C THR A 103 -12.97 -8.56 -9.43
N THR A 104 -14.26 -8.82 -9.24
CA THR A 104 -14.74 -9.95 -8.43
C THR A 104 -15.77 -10.76 -9.19
N TYR A 105 -15.51 -12.06 -9.35
CA TYR A 105 -16.31 -12.98 -10.15
C TYR A 105 -16.73 -14.19 -9.34
N ARG A 106 -17.89 -14.75 -9.69
CA ARG A 106 -18.40 -16.00 -9.14
C ARG A 106 -18.18 -17.12 -10.14
N LEU A 107 -17.61 -18.24 -9.69
CA LEU A 107 -17.33 -19.41 -10.53
C LEU A 107 -17.92 -20.69 -9.93
N ALA A 108 -18.35 -21.61 -10.80
CA ALA A 108 -18.73 -22.96 -10.42
C ALA A 108 -17.47 -23.85 -10.32
N ILE A 109 -17.07 -24.23 -9.11
CA ILE A 109 -15.93 -25.12 -8.90
C ILE A 109 -16.41 -26.49 -8.39
N PRO A 110 -16.34 -27.54 -9.24
CA PRO A 110 -16.69 -28.91 -8.84
C PRO A 110 -15.87 -29.42 -7.66
N GLN A 111 -14.58 -29.06 -7.59
CA GLN A 111 -13.66 -29.51 -6.53
C GLN A 111 -14.02 -28.98 -5.13
N GLY A 112 -14.84 -27.93 -5.03
CA GLY A 112 -15.39 -27.44 -3.76
C GLY A 112 -16.69 -28.12 -3.34
N GLY A 113 -17.04 -29.26 -3.93
CA GLY A 113 -18.33 -29.93 -3.75
C GLY A 113 -19.46 -29.27 -4.55
N GLY A 114 -19.16 -28.74 -5.73
CA GLY A 114 -20.13 -28.03 -6.58
C GLY A 114 -20.59 -26.67 -6.04
N ARG A 115 -19.87 -26.10 -5.07
CA ARG A 115 -20.19 -24.80 -4.49
C ARG A 115 -19.74 -23.68 -5.41
N GLU A 116 -20.62 -22.70 -5.60
CA GLU A 116 -20.24 -21.43 -6.21
C GLU A 116 -19.26 -20.70 -5.29
N GLN A 117 -18.12 -20.27 -5.83
CA GLN A 117 -17.08 -19.58 -5.06
C GLN A 117 -16.73 -18.25 -5.72
N ILE A 118 -16.34 -17.30 -4.90
CA ILE A 118 -16.04 -15.93 -5.31
C ILE A 118 -14.53 -15.74 -5.37
N TYR A 119 -14.05 -15.24 -6.50
CA TYR A 119 -12.64 -15.00 -6.75
C TYR A 119 -12.39 -13.59 -7.25
N HIS A 120 -11.26 -13.05 -6.81
CA HIS A 120 -10.71 -11.84 -7.41
C HIS A 120 -10.10 -12.16 -8.78
N ILE A 121 -10.22 -11.26 -9.76
CA ILE A 121 -9.74 -11.43 -11.15
C ILE A 121 -8.24 -11.75 -11.25
N ASN A 122 -7.46 -11.39 -10.23
CA ASN A 122 -6.04 -11.73 -10.14
C ASN A 122 -5.79 -13.24 -10.04
N LEU A 123 -6.75 -13.97 -9.47
CA LEU A 123 -6.72 -15.43 -9.35
C LEU A 123 -7.36 -16.12 -10.56
N LEU A 124 -7.76 -15.37 -11.60
CA LEU A 124 -8.49 -15.89 -12.76
C LEU A 124 -7.71 -15.64 -14.03
N LYS A 125 -7.57 -16.64 -14.90
CA LYS A 125 -6.95 -16.48 -16.22
C LYS A 125 -7.91 -16.93 -17.31
N ASN A 126 -7.97 -16.19 -18.41
CA ASN A 126 -8.70 -16.63 -19.60
C ASN A 126 -8.10 -17.97 -20.05
N GLY A 127 -8.96 -18.97 -20.26
CA GLY A 127 -8.58 -20.28 -20.78
C GLY A 127 -8.24 -20.25 -22.26
#